data_AF-A0A959I7Q2-F1
#
_entry.id   AF-A0A959I7Q2-F1
#
_cell.length_a   1.000
_cell.length_b   1.000
_cell.length_c   1.000
_cell.angle_alpha   90.00
_cell.angle_beta   90.00
_cell.angle_gamma   90.00
#
_symmetry.space_group_name_H-M   'P 1'
#
loop_
_entity.id
_entity.type
_entity.pdbx_description
1 polymer ?
#
loop_
_entity_poly.entity_id
_entity_poly.type
_entity_poly.pdbx_seq_one_letter_code
_entity_poly.pdbx_strand_id
1 'polypeptide(L)'
;YFQGKQIFTPQNTPGLPTGIERITMELVNLDMRELSNFWTAVGSKHLPSVIYKFRMVSISEDLILEELREITAVESNPKVG
;
A
#
# COMPACT_ATOMS: atom_id res chain seq x y z
N TYR A 1 -19.12 9.20 -9.40
CA TYR A 1 -18.65 8.94 -8.04
C TYR A 1 -17.15 9.19 -7.87
N PHE A 2 -16.22 8.38 -8.40
CA PHE A 2 -14.76 8.60 -8.19
C PHE A 2 -14.13 9.74 -8.99
N GLN A 3 -14.73 10.13 -10.13
CA GLN A 3 -14.21 11.24 -10.94
C GLN A 3 -14.46 12.61 -10.27
N GLY A 4 -15.49 12.73 -9.43
CA GLY A 4 -15.81 13.97 -8.71
C GLY A 4 -15.17 14.06 -7.32
N LYS A 5 -14.70 12.94 -6.76
CA LYS A 5 -13.98 12.89 -5.49
C LYS A 5 -12.91 11.81 -5.59
N GLN A 6 -11.66 12.25 -5.74
CA GLN A 6 -10.52 11.36 -5.91
C GLN A 6 -9.80 11.03 -4.59
N ILE A 7 -10.06 11.78 -3.52
CA ILE A 7 -9.35 11.62 -2.25
C ILE A 7 -10.35 11.27 -1.15
N PHE A 8 -10.12 10.13 -0.51
CA PHE A 8 -10.91 9.62 0.60
C PHE A 8 -10.03 9.62 1.85
N THR A 9 -10.50 10.28 2.90
CA THR A 9 -9.86 10.32 4.21
C THR A 9 -10.93 10.07 5.29
N PRO A 10 -10.55 9.69 6.51
CA PRO A 10 -11.49 9.54 7.62
C PRO A 10 -12.37 10.77 7.86
N GLN A 11 -11.85 11.98 7.62
CA GLN A 11 -12.57 13.24 7.82
C GLN A 11 -13.68 13.46 6.78
N ASN A 12 -13.49 13.01 5.55
CA ASN A 12 -14.41 13.29 4.45
C ASN A 12 -15.26 12.08 4.05
N THR A 13 -14.96 10.90 4.59
CA THR A 13 -15.64 9.63 4.29
C THR A 13 -15.84 8.86 5.60
N PRO A 14 -16.88 9.21 6.38
CA PRO A 14 -17.26 8.45 7.57
C PRO A 14 -17.49 6.97 7.21
N GLY A 15 -16.89 6.06 7.97
CA GLY A 15 -16.92 4.61 7.68
C GLY A 15 -15.71 4.09 6.91
N LEU A 16 -14.67 4.91 6.67
CA LEU A 16 -13.38 4.40 6.24
C LEU A 16 -12.83 3.42 7.31
N PRO A 17 -12.33 2.23 6.94
CA PRO A 17 -11.75 1.28 7.89
C PRO A 17 -10.63 1.92 8.73
N THR A 18 -10.53 1.52 10.00
CA THR A 18 -9.47 1.96 10.90
C THR A 18 -8.09 1.57 10.34
N GLY A 19 -7.10 2.47 10.46
CA GLY A 19 -5.76 2.29 9.91
C GLY A 19 -5.57 2.78 8.47
N ILE A 20 -6.64 3.21 7.78
CA ILE A 20 -6.55 3.86 6.48
C ILE A 20 -6.64 5.37 6.65
N GLU A 21 -5.54 6.08 6.35
CA GLU A 21 -5.51 7.54 6.46
C GLU A 21 -5.96 8.23 5.18
N ARG A 22 -5.57 7.66 4.03
CA ARG A 22 -5.83 8.26 2.74
C ARG A 22 -5.86 7.22 1.63
N ILE A 23 -6.94 7.25 0.84
CA ILE A 23 -7.04 6.57 -0.45
C ILE A 23 -7.12 7.63 -1.54
N THR A 24 -6.27 7.51 -2.56
CA THR A 24 -6.26 8.35 -3.76
C THR A 24 -6.66 7.51 -4.97
N MET A 25 -7.63 8.02 -5.73
CA MET A 25 -8.17 7.43 -6.94
C MET A 25 -7.61 8.17 -8.16
N GLU A 26 -7.00 7.43 -9.06
CA GLU A 26 -6.46 7.99 -10.30
C GLU A 26 -7.11 7.31 -11.49
N LEU A 27 -7.70 8.11 -12.40
CA LEU A 27 -8.16 7.58 -13.67
C LEU A 27 -6.94 7.27 -14.53
N VAL A 28 -6.85 6.03 -15.01
CA VAL A 28 -5.79 5.57 -15.89
C VAL A 28 -6.32 5.57 -17.31
N ASN A 29 -5.66 6.33 -18.18
CA ASN A 29 -5.91 6.31 -19.60
C ASN A 29 -4.89 5.38 -20.25
N LEU A 30 -5.33 4.18 -20.62
CA LEU A 30 -4.54 3.25 -21.42
C LEU A 30 -4.62 3.65 -22.90
N ASP A 31 -3.53 3.44 -23.63
CA ASP A 31 -3.57 3.53 -25.08
C ASP A 31 -4.26 2.31 -25.72
N MET A 32 -4.47 2.34 -27.04
CA MET A 32 -5.16 1.25 -27.75
C MET A 32 -4.41 -0.09 -27.68
N ARG A 33 -3.08 -0.07 -27.62
CA ARG A 33 -2.25 -1.28 -27.53
C ARG A 33 -2.34 -1.89 -26.14
N GLU A 34 -2.22 -1.06 -25.11
CA GLU A 34 -2.37 -1.46 -23.70
C GLU A 34 -3.77 -2.01 -23.44
N LEU A 35 -4.80 -1.36 -23.98
CA LEU A 35 -6.19 -1.80 -23.88
C LEU A 35 -6.42 -3.14 -24.58
N SER A 36 -5.88 -3.32 -25.78
CA SER A 36 -5.94 -4.60 -26.51
C SER A 36 -5.28 -5.71 -25.69
N ASN A 37 -4.07 -5.47 -25.19
CA ASN A 37 -3.32 -6.44 -24.38
C ASN A 37 -4.10 -6.81 -23.11
N PHE A 38 -4.70 -5.83 -22.43
CA PHE A 38 -5.53 -6.05 -21.26
C PHE A 38 -6.70 -6.98 -21.55
N TRP A 39 -7.49 -6.69 -22.60
CA TRP A 39 -8.66 -7.52 -22.96
C TRP A 39 -8.26 -8.93 -23.42
N THR A 40 -7.14 -9.05 -24.17
CA THR A 40 -6.57 -10.36 -24.51
C THR A 40 -6.19 -11.16 -23.26
N ALA A 41 -5.53 -10.54 -22.29
CA ALA A 41 -5.11 -11.21 -21.05
C ALA A 41 -6.29 -11.65 -20.18
N VAL A 42 -7.35 -10.83 -20.13
CA VAL A 42 -8.59 -11.14 -19.38
C VAL A 42 -9.44 -12.20 -20.11
N GLY A 43 -9.21 -12.45 -21.40
CA GLY A 43 -10.00 -13.39 -22.21
C GLY A 43 -11.41 -12.90 -22.51
N SER A 44 -11.65 -11.59 -22.41
CA SER A 44 -12.95 -10.97 -22.66
C SER A 44 -12.91 -10.12 -23.93
N LYS A 45 -14.08 -9.94 -24.55
CA LYS A 45 -14.25 -8.96 -25.63
C LYS A 45 -14.20 -7.55 -25.06
N HIS A 46 -13.83 -6.59 -25.90
CA HIS A 46 -13.76 -5.18 -25.54
C HIS A 46 -15.13 -4.69 -25.02
N LEU A 47 -15.16 -4.16 -23.81
CA LEU A 47 -16.35 -3.59 -23.18
C LEU A 47 -16.10 -2.11 -22.81
N PRO A 48 -17.15 -1.27 -22.86
CA PRO A 48 -17.05 0.11 -22.38
C PRO A 48 -16.72 0.08 -20.88
N SER A 49 -15.55 0.62 -20.52
CA SER A 49 -15.03 0.58 -19.16
C SER A 49 -14.08 1.74 -18.90
N VAL A 50 -13.82 2.03 -17.63
CA VAL A 50 -12.82 3.00 -17.16
C VAL A 50 -11.91 2.30 -16.15
N ILE A 51 -10.62 2.58 -16.21
CA ILE A 51 -9.63 1.95 -15.33
C ILE A 51 -9.23 2.95 -14.25
N TYR A 52 -9.32 2.53 -12.99
CA TYR A 52 -8.86 3.32 -11.86
C TYR A 52 -7.71 2.64 -11.15
N LYS A 53 -6.68 3.43 -10.80
CA LYS A 53 -5.63 3.04 -9.89
C LYS A 53 -5.96 3.58 -8.49
N PHE A 54 -5.93 2.68 -7.52
CA PHE A 54 -6.10 3.00 -6.11
C PHE A 54 -4.72 3.09 -5.45
N ARG A 55 -4.44 4.19 -4.75
CA ARG A 55 -3.24 4.36 -3.92
C ARG A 55 -3.66 4.54 -2.48
N MET A 56 -3.06 3.79 -1.55
CA MET A 56 -3.34 3.87 -0.12
C MET A 56 -2.06 4.21 0.64
N VAL A 57 -2.19 5.06 1.66
CA VAL A 57 -1.16 5.21 2.72
C VAL A 57 -1.72 4.54 3.97
N SER A 58 -1.01 3.52 4.47
CA SER A 58 -1.26 2.88 5.76
C SER A 58 -0.06 3.12 6.65
N ILE A 59 -0.30 3.59 7.87
CA ILE A 59 0.72 3.65 8.92
C ILE A 59 0.57 2.38 9.75
N SER A 60 1.58 1.52 9.72
CA SER A 60 1.70 0.38 10.61
C SER A 60 2.42 0.81 11.89
N GLU A 61 1.74 0.82 13.03
CA GLU A 61 2.34 1.16 14.33
C GLU A 61 3.18 0.00 14.93
N ASP A 62 3.23 -1.17 14.29
CA ASP A 62 3.91 -2.36 14.81
C ASP A 62 5.38 -2.51 14.37
N LEU A 63 6.17 -1.43 14.43
CA LEU A 63 7.63 -1.52 14.39
C LEU A 63 8.18 -1.39 15.81
N ILE A 64 7.92 -2.41 16.63
CA ILE A 64 8.81 -2.68 17.77
C ILE A 64 10.13 -3.14 17.15
N LEU A 65 11.03 -2.19 16.89
CA LEU A 65 12.44 -2.51 16.72
C LEU A 65 12.88 -3.08 18.07
N GLU A 66 13.09 -4.40 18.08
CA GLU A 66 13.64 -5.19 19.18
C GLU A 66 14.54 -4.32 20.07
N GLU A 67 14.15 -4.15 21.33
CA GLU A 67 15.00 -3.54 22.35
C GLU A 67 16.17 -4.51 22.57
N LEU A 68 17.26 -4.31 21.83
CA LEU A 68 18.49 -5.06 21.99
C LEU A 68 18.91 -4.92 23.46
N ARG A 69 18.76 -6.00 24.24
CA ARG A 69 19.22 -6.02 25.63
C ARG A 69 20.70 -5.67 25.65
N GLU A 70 21.05 -4.65 26.42
CA GLU A 70 22.43 -4.24 26.63
C GLU A 70 23.24 -5.42 27.19
N ILE A 71 24.36 -5.75 26.56
CA ILE A 71 25.25 -6.83 27.03
C ILE A 71 25.82 -6.39 28.38
N THR A 72 25.27 -6.88 29.48
CA THR A 72 25.66 -6.44 30.84
C THR A 72 26.85 -7.21 31.43
N ALA A 73 27.55 -8.05 30.66
CA ALA A 73 28.84 -8.58 31.10
C ALA A 73 29.67 -9.14 29.93
N VAL A 74 30.93 -8.74 29.86
CA VAL A 74 31.98 -9.45 29.12
C VAL A 74 32.80 -10.20 30.16
N GLU A 75 32.64 -11.52 30.26
CA GLU A 75 33.60 -12.33 31.01
C GLU A 75 34.90 -12.41 30.22
N SER A 76 35.96 -11.80 30.77
CA SER A 76 37.32 -11.97 30.29
C SER A 76 37.92 -13.24 30.87
N ASN A 77 38.22 -14.21 30.01
CA ASN A 77 38.90 -15.44 30.41
C ASN A 77 40.34 -15.13 30.87
N PRO A 78 40.78 -15.51 32.09
CA PRO A 78 42.17 -15.33 32.47
C PRO A 78 43.04 -16.39 31.81
N LYS A 79 44.19 -15.94 31.28
CA LYS A 79 45.23 -16.78 30.68
C LYS A 79 45.73 -17.81 31.70
N VAL A 80 45.75 -19.09 31.31
CA VAL A 80 46.36 -20.17 32.09
C VAL A 80 47.85 -20.23 31.77
N GLY A 81 48.67 -20.17 32.83
CA GLY A 81 49.97 -20.86 33.01
C GLY A 81 51.08 -20.57 32.02
#